data_AF-A0A6B0VMS2-F1
#
_entry.id   AF-A0A6B0VMS2-F1
#
_cell.length_a   1.000
_cell.length_b   1.000
_cell.length_c   1.000
_cell.angle_alpha   90.00
_cell.angle_beta   90.00
_cell.angle_gamma   90.00
#
_symmetry.space_group_name_H-M   'P 1'
#
loop_
_entity.id
_entity.type
_entity.pdbx_description
1 polymer ?
#
loop_
_entity_poly.entity_id
_entity_poly.type
_entity_poly.pdbx_seq_one_letter_code
_entity_poly.pdbx_strand_id
1 'polypeptide(L)' 'MGYTAGCDGCGSTCRPAPALLCQFSPEFFRTSSLGGYLSDMGFDEGDTVTLCGDCTREVLE' A
#
# COMPACT_ATOMS: atom_id res chain seq x y z
N MET A 1 -16.25 -6.49 -15.95
CA MET A 1 -15.37 -5.30 -15.94
C MET A 1 -14.14 -5.66 -15.12
N GLY A 2 -12.96 -5.76 -15.72
CA GLY A 2 -11.72 -5.98 -14.98
C GLY A 2 -11.20 -4.64 -14.50
N TYR A 3 -11.22 -4.40 -13.18
CA TYR A 3 -10.54 -3.26 -12.60
C TYR A 3 -9.04 -3.51 -12.73
N THR A 4 -8.32 -2.61 -13.39
CA THR A 4 -6.86 -2.64 -13.42
C THR A 4 -6.39 -1.78 -12.26
N ALA A 5 -5.78 -2.41 -11.25
CA ALA A 5 -5.29 -1.70 -10.08
C ALA A 5 -3.90 -1.12 -10.38
N GLY A 6 -3.65 0.13 -10.00
CA GLY A 6 -2.30 0.71 -10.02
C GLY A 6 -1.48 0.16 -8.85
N CYS A 7 -0.18 -0.02 -9.05
CA CYS A 7 0.76 -0.33 -8.00
C CYS A 7 1.24 0.98 -7.37
N ASP A 8 1.06 1.14 -6.06
CA ASP A 8 1.50 2.33 -5.33
C ASP A 8 3.03 2.41 -5.18
N GLY A 9 3.73 1.27 -5.29
CA GLY A 9 5.18 1.21 -5.19
C GLY A 9 5.90 1.69 -6.45
N CYS A 10 5.48 1.22 -7.63
CA CYS A 10 6.17 1.49 -8.90
C CYS A 10 5.34 2.24 -9.94
N GLY A 11 4.08 2.59 -9.63
CA GLY A 11 3.15 3.27 -10.54
C GLY A 11 2.67 2.42 -11.72
N SER A 12 3.15 1.19 -11.86
CA SER A 12 2.75 0.29 -12.95
C SER A 12 1.37 -0.32 -12.71
N THR A 13 0.72 -0.79 -13.77
CA THR A 13 -0.54 -1.51 -13.64
C THR A 13 -0.32 -2.93 -13.14
N CYS A 14 -0.98 -3.31 -12.04
CA CYS A 14 -1.00 -4.69 -11.54
C CYS A 14 -1.69 -5.62 -12.55
N ARG A 15 -0.98 -6.65 -13.01
CA ARG A 15 -1.48 -7.69 -13.94
C ARG A 15 -0.99 -9.07 -13.51
N PRO A 16 -1.87 -10.09 -13.39
CA PRO A 16 -3.32 -10.07 -13.66
C PRO A 16 -4.16 -9.42 -12.54
N ALA A 17 -3.63 -9.35 -11.32
CA ALA A 17 -4.24 -8.75 -10.13
C ALA A 17 -3.12 -8.22 -9.20
N PRO A 18 -3.41 -7.31 -8.25
CA PRO A 18 -2.45 -6.94 -7.22
C PRO A 18 -2.08 -8.16 -6.36
N ALA A 19 -0.81 -8.24 -5.95
CA ALA A 19 -0.30 -9.32 -5.12
C ALA A 19 -0.47 -9.02 -3.62
N LEU A 20 -0.43 -7.74 -3.25
CA LEU A 20 -0.77 -7.28 -1.90
C LEU A 20 -1.81 -6.16 -2.00
N LEU A 21 -2.88 -6.31 -1.23
CA LEU A 21 -3.87 -5.27 -1.01
C LEU A 21 -4.16 -5.23 0.49
N CYS A 22 -3.72 -4.16 1.15
CA CYS A 22 -3.80 -4.03 2.59
C CYS A 22 -4.11 -2.60 3.02
N GLN A 23 -4.54 -2.45 4.27
CA GLN A 23 -4.75 -1.16 4.92
C GLN A 23 -3.99 -1.19 6.25
N PHE A 24 -3.44 -0.04 6.64
CA PHE A 24 -2.89 0.10 7.98
C PHE A 24 -4.03 0.12 9.00
N SER A 25 -3.80 -0.50 10.18
CA SER A 25 -4.79 -0.38 11.26
C SER A 25 -4.80 1.07 11.77
N PRO A 26 -5.97 1.64 12.11
CA PRO A 26 -6.04 3.00 12.65
C PRO A 26 -5.20 3.16 13.93
N GLU A 27 -5.16 2.12 14.76
CA GLU A 27 -4.34 2.12 15.97
C GLU A 27 -2.84 2.22 15.65
N PHE A 28 -2.34 1.44 14.68
CA PHE A 28 -0.95 1.54 14.23
C PHE A 28 -0.62 2.94 13.71
N PHE A 29 -1.50 3.50 12.87
CA PHE A 29 -1.29 4.80 12.24
C PHE A 29 -1.23 5.94 13.27
N ARG A 30 -2.06 5.87 14.32
CA ARG A 30 -2.13 6.89 15.37
C ARG A 30 -1.05 6.78 16.45
N THR A 31 -0.54 5.58 16.71
CA THR A 31 0.32 5.33 17.88
C THR A 31 1.78 5.07 17.54
N SER A 32 2.08 4.63 16.31
CA SER A 32 3.45 4.37 15.89
C SER A 32 4.13 5.62 15.32
N SER A 33 5.42 5.75 15.56
CA SER A 33 6.25 6.79 14.91
C SER A 33 6.26 6.66 13.38
N LEU A 34 6.14 5.42 12.87
CA LEU A 34 6.04 5.14 11.45
C LEU A 34 4.71 5.66 10.86
N GLY A 35 3.60 5.56 11.60
CA GLY A 35 2.32 6.14 11.22
C GLY A 35 2.38 7.66 11.08
N GLY A 36 3.05 8.36 12.01
CA GLY A 36 3.31 9.80 11.91
C GLY A 36 4.11 10.16 10.65
N TYR A 37 5.19 9.43 10.38
CA TYR A 37 6.01 9.63 9.17
C TYR A 37 5.21 9.41 7.88
N LEU A 38 4.35 8.39 7.83
CA LEU A 38 3.47 8.14 6.67
C LEU A 38 2.45 9.28 6.51
N SER A 39 1.90 9.80 7.61
CA SER A 39 0.99 10.94 7.57
C SER A 39 1.66 12.21 7.01
N ASP A 40 2.90 12.49 7.41
CA ASP A 40 3.68 13.62 6.87
C ASP A 40 3.97 13.47 5.36
N MET A 41 4.01 12.23 4.85
CA MET A 41 4.09 11.95 3.41
C MET A 41 2.75 12.09 2.67
N GLY A 42 1.66 12.36 3.39
CA GLY A 42 0.32 12.56 2.83
C GLY A 42 -0.55 11.30 2.78
N PHE A 43 -0.19 10.23 3.49
CA PHE A 43 -1.06 9.07 3.66
C PHE A 43 -2.06 9.30 4.79
N ASP A 44 -3.27 8.78 4.62
CA ASP A 44 -4.35 8.84 5.61
C ASP A 44 -4.61 7.49 6.28
N GLU A 45 -5.22 7.55 7.47
CA GLU A 45 -5.71 6.34 8.11
C GLU A 45 -6.81 5.66 7.27
N GLY A 46 -6.64 4.37 7.00
CA GLY A 46 -7.56 3.64 6.12
C GLY A 46 -7.25 3.73 4.64
N ASP A 47 -6.16 4.39 4.24
CA ASP A 47 -5.66 4.27 2.86
C ASP A 47 -5.36 2.81 2.51
N THR A 48 -5.76 2.43 1.31
CA THR A 48 -5.54 1.08 0.76
C THR A 48 -4.26 1.07 -0.04
N VAL A 49 -3.28 0.30 0.42
CA VAL A 49 -2.02 0.04 -0.28
C VAL A 49 -2.21 -1.12 -1.24
N THR A 50 -1.90 -0.88 -2.50
CA THR A 50 -1.99 -1.85 -3.60
C THR A 50 -0.61 -2.05 -4.21
N LEU A 51 -0.05 -3.26 -4.16
CA LEU A 51 1.26 -3.57 -4.74
C LEU A 51 1.19 -4.69 -5.78
N CYS A 52 2.02 -4.58 -6.82
CA CYS A 52 2.29 -5.65 -7.77
C CYS A 52 3.22 -6.71 -7.14
N GLY A 53 3.35 -7.87 -7.80
CA GLY A 53 4.16 -8.99 -7.29
C GLY A 53 5.60 -8.61 -6.92
N ASP A 54 6.26 -7.80 -7.76
CA ASP A 54 7.64 -7.40 -7.53
C ASP A 54 7.75 -6.48 -6.30
N CYS A 55 6.91 -5.44 -6.20
CA CYS A 55 6.90 -4.54 -5.04
C CYS A 55 6.47 -5.25 -3.75
N THR A 56 5.53 -6.20 -3.82
CA THR A 56 5.15 -7.02 -2.67
C THR A 56 6.35 -7.83 -2.17
N ARG A 57 7.13 -8.41 -3.08
CA ARG A 57 8.31 -9.19 -2.74
C ARG A 57 9.37 -8.35 -2.03
N GLU A 58 9.64 -7.14 -2.53
CA GLU A 58 10.59 -6.20 -1.90
C GLU A 58 10.20 -5.80 -0.46
N VAL A 59 8.91 -5.81 -0.13
CA VAL A 59 8.43 -5.49 1.22
C VAL A 59 8.51 -6.69 2.17
N LEU A 60 8.44 -7.91 1.65
CA LEU A 60 8.36 -9.14 2.44
C LEU A 60 9.72 -9.86 2.62
N GLU A 61 10.72 -9.54 1.81
CA GLU A 61 12.09 -10.08 1.84
C GLU A 61 13.11 -9.00 2.21
#